data_AF-A0A4Q0MD71-F1
#
_entry.id   AF-A0A4Q0MD71-F1
#
_cell.length_a   1.000
_cell.length_b   1.000
_cell.length_c   1.000
_cell.angle_alpha   90.00
_cell.angle_beta   90.00
_cell.angle_gamma   90.00
#
_symmetry.space_group_name_H-M   'P 1'
#
loop_
_entity.id
_entity.type
_entity.pdbx_description
1 polymer ?
#
loop_
_entity_poly.entity_id
_entity_poly.type
_entity_poly.pdbx_seq_one_letter_code
_entity_poly.pdbx_strand_id
1 'polypeptide(L)' 'MSKHTYKVIEVVGTSAESIDDAIRNAIADASRTLHNIGWFEV' A
#
# COMPACT_ATOMS: atom_id res chain seq x y z
N MET A 1 16.95 2.25 -22.51
CA MET A 1 15.69 1.79 -21.92
C MET A 1 15.89 1.70 -20.41
N SER A 2 15.17 2.50 -19.62
CA SER A 2 15.23 2.38 -18.15
C SER A 2 14.61 1.04 -17.74
N LYS A 3 15.39 0.17 -17.11
CA LYS A 3 14.85 -1.05 -16.50
C LYS A 3 14.31 -0.68 -15.12
N HIS A 4 13.00 -0.65 -14.97
CA HIS A 4 12.36 -0.49 -13.68
C HIS A 4 12.26 -1.85 -12.99
N THR A 5 12.68 -1.90 -11.73
CA THR A 5 12.47 -3.07 -10.86
C THR A 5 11.52 -2.65 -9.76
N TYR A 6 10.49 -3.44 -9.54
CA TYR A 6 9.47 -3.16 -8.53
C TYR A 6 9.54 -4.20 -7.42
N LYS A 7 9.19 -3.76 -6.21
CA LYS A 7 9.04 -4.62 -5.04
C LYS A 7 7.55 -4.83 -4.80
N VAL A 8 7.13 -6.09 -4.63
CA VAL A 8 5.80 -6.44 -4.14
C VAL A 8 5.92 -6.85 -2.69
N ILE A 9 5.02 -6.35 -1.85
CA ILE A 9 4.92 -6.70 -0.43
C ILE A 9 3.46 -6.85 -0.03
N GLU A 10 3.23 -7.53 1.08
CA GLU A 10 1.91 -7.63 1.71
C GLU A 10 1.84 -6.68 2.91
N VAL A 11 0.74 -5.94 3.02
CA VAL A 11 0.46 -5.03 4.14
C VAL A 11 -0.98 -5.28 4.58
N VAL A 12 -1.20 -5.30 5.89
CA VAL A 12 -2.53 -5.49 6.47
C VAL A 12 -2.96 -4.20 7.16
N GLY A 13 -4.08 -3.64 6.71
CA GLY A 13 -4.75 -2.54 7.40
C GLY A 13 -5.97 -3.01 8.15
N THR A 14 -6.31 -2.28 9.20
CA THR A 14 -7.50 -2.54 10.01
C THR A 14 -8.30 -1.26 10.18
N SER A 15 -9.62 -1.40 10.21
CA SER A 15 -10.53 -0.31 10.56
C SER A 15 -11.77 -0.91 11.23
N ALA A 16 -12.38 -0.12 12.13
CA ALA A 16 -13.68 -0.44 12.72
C ALA A 16 -14.85 0.00 11.83
N GLU A 17 -14.60 0.81 10.80
CA GLU A 17 -15.66 1.45 10.01
C GLU A 17 -15.97 0.69 8.72
N SER A 18 -14.95 0.37 7.92
CA SER A 18 -15.15 -0.27 6.61
C SER A 18 -13.86 -0.88 6.06
N ILE A 19 -14.00 -1.70 5.02
CA ILE A 19 -12.87 -2.27 4.27
C ILE A 19 -12.10 -1.14 3.55
N ASP A 20 -12.79 -0.19 2.94
CA ASP A 20 -12.19 0.96 2.26
C ASP A 20 -11.31 1.79 3.21
N ASP A 21 -11.76 1.99 4.44
CA ASP A 21 -10.98 2.70 5.45
C ASP A 21 -9.76 1.87 5.91
N ALA A 22 -9.93 0.55 6.07
CA ALA A 22 -8.81 -0.35 6.37
C ALA A 22 -7.72 -0.31 5.28
N ILE A 23 -8.11 -0.32 4.00
CA ILE A 23 -7.19 -0.22 2.85
C ILE A 23 -6.44 1.13 2.89
N ARG A 24 -7.16 2.24 3.09
CA ARG A 24 -6.53 3.57 3.18
C ARG A 24 -5.53 3.65 4.33
N ASN A 25 -5.87 3.09 5.49
CA ASN A 25 -4.97 3.04 6.65
C ASN A 25 -3.69 2.25 6.33
N ALA A 26 -3.81 1.09 5.67
CA ALA A 26 -2.67 0.28 5.24
C ALA A 26 -1.71 1.06 4.32
N ILE A 27 -2.28 1.70 3.29
CA ILE A 27 -1.50 2.46 2.31
C ILE A 27 -0.86 3.69 2.96
N ALA A 28 -1.59 4.38 3.84
CA ALA A 28 -1.08 5.56 4.54
C ALA A 28 0.12 5.22 5.44
N ASP A 29 0.05 4.12 6.19
CA ASP A 29 1.17 3.67 7.02
C ASP A 29 2.37 3.21 6.16
N ALA A 30 2.12 2.41 5.13
CA ALA A 30 3.16 1.96 4.19
C ALA A 30 3.89 3.14 3.52
N SER A 31 3.16 4.20 3.15
CA SER A 31 3.70 5.40 2.50
C SER A 31 4.67 6.20 3.38
N ARG A 32 4.68 5.97 4.70
CA ARG A 32 5.64 6.60 5.63
C ARG A 32 7.07 6.12 5.40
N THR A 33 7.24 4.90 4.89
CA THR A 33 8.57 4.26 4.73
C THR A 33 8.84 3.82 3.30
N LEU A 34 7.80 3.56 2.51
CA LEU A 34 7.89 3.13 1.13
C LEU A 34 7.51 4.28 0.20
N HIS A 35 8.44 4.63 -0.68
CA HIS A 35 8.25 5.68 -1.67
C HIS A 35 7.86 5.08 -3.02
N ASN A 36 7.15 5.87 -3.83
CA ASN A 36 6.73 5.50 -5.19
C ASN A 36 5.80 4.26 -5.24
N ILE A 37 4.88 4.13 -4.28
CA ILE A 37 3.80 3.13 -4.35
C ILE A 37 2.94 3.45 -5.58
N GLY A 38 2.90 2.52 -6.55
CA GLY A 38 2.23 2.73 -7.83
C GLY A 38 0.86 2.07 -7.96
N TRP A 39 0.61 1.00 -7.20
CA TRP A 39 -0.64 0.25 -7.23
C TRP A 39 -0.82 -0.57 -5.94
N PHE A 40 -2.03 -1.06 -5.74
CA PHE A 40 -2.38 -2.06 -4.73
C PHE A 40 -3.40 -3.04 -5.33
N GLU A 41 -3.54 -4.21 -4.70
CA GLU A 41 -4.51 -5.26 -5.05
C GLU A 41 -5.12 -5.80 -3.76
N VAL A 42 -6.41 -6.14 -3.79
CA VAL A 42 -7.23 -6.57 -2.63
C VAL A 42 -7.75 -7.97 -2.86
#